data_AF-A0A1Z3HPC0-F1
#
_entry.id   AF-A0A1Z3HPC0-F1
#
_cell.length_a   1.000
_cell.length_b   1.000
_cell.length_c   1.000
_cell.angle_alpha   90.00
_cell.angle_beta   90.00
_cell.angle_gamma   90.00
#
_symmetry.space_group_name_H-M   'P 1'
#
loop_
_entity.id
_entity.type
_entity.pdbx_description
1 polymer ?
#
loop_
_entity_poly.entity_id
_entity_poly.type
_entity_poly.pdbx_seq_one_letter_code
_entity_poly.pdbx_strand_id
1 'polypeptide(L)'
;MSTDTGAESFRFQSLRRVFVDWNLRRFGQDKGLSLNSAKTILGQVSELDVAKKVDELKADLLKIRRTIFETSGGVTFEEEEYYEKLTSEQVEYLLNLLKEADIDESDAELVLALLRDHGTDVLSRMNVFLERFPSLSKSIYHFSKYVDDRESLASLILNFIRAGENITEDQLFWMGKLSEDYLADTSEYSSILLELYEHPNATLISRAKILEIPEQRFGMIELREEHLRTGKSDWLAWSAAVGTRGATAISRNHTLTYFSKASPMNKIIGDCIRSLP
;
A
#
# COMPACT_ATOMS: atom_id res chain seq x y z
N MET A 1 -14.51 -14.62 77.71
CA MET A 1 -13.41 -13.78 77.18
C MET A 1 -13.20 -14.18 75.73
N SER A 2 -13.81 -13.42 74.85
CA SER A 2 -13.81 -13.59 73.39
C SER A 2 -13.35 -12.26 72.81
N THR A 3 -12.32 -12.29 71.97
CA THR A 3 -12.07 -11.42 70.80
C THR A 3 -10.57 -11.43 70.50
N ASP A 4 -10.14 -12.12 69.42
CA ASP A 4 -9.13 -11.61 68.48
C ASP A 4 -8.81 -12.65 67.39
N THR A 5 -9.63 -12.72 66.33
CA THR A 5 -9.31 -13.54 65.14
C THR A 5 -9.85 -12.95 63.83
N GLY A 6 -10.61 -11.86 63.87
CA GLY A 6 -11.19 -11.23 62.68
C GLY A 6 -10.32 -10.16 61.99
N ALA A 7 -9.37 -9.55 62.71
CA ALA A 7 -8.63 -8.38 62.20
C ALA A 7 -7.41 -8.73 61.32
N GLU A 8 -6.80 -9.90 61.49
CA GLU A 8 -5.62 -10.30 60.70
C GLU A 8 -5.97 -10.86 59.31
N SER A 9 -7.14 -11.49 59.16
CA SER A 9 -7.63 -12.03 57.88
C SER A 9 -7.89 -10.93 56.83
N PHE A 10 -8.42 -9.79 57.26
CA PHE A 10 -8.70 -8.65 56.38
C PHE A 10 -7.44 -7.92 55.90
N ARG A 11 -6.38 -7.86 56.73
CA ARG A 11 -5.10 -7.24 56.33
C ARG A 11 -4.34 -8.08 55.31
N PHE A 12 -4.40 -9.41 55.40
CA PHE A 12 -3.75 -10.30 54.42
C PHE A 12 -4.44 -10.33 53.05
N GLN A 13 -5.77 -10.17 52.98
CA GLN A 13 -6.48 -10.08 51.69
C GLN A 13 -6.28 -8.73 50.99
N SER A 14 -6.17 -7.64 51.74
CA SER A 14 -5.87 -6.29 51.20
C SER A 14 -4.47 -6.22 50.59
N LEU A 15 -3.46 -6.78 51.26
CA LEU A 15 -2.08 -6.83 50.76
C LEU A 15 -1.92 -7.71 49.51
N ARG A 16 -2.68 -8.80 49.38
CA ARG A 16 -2.69 -9.61 48.15
C ARG A 16 -3.28 -8.87 46.94
N ARG A 17 -4.32 -8.04 47.12
CA ARG A 17 -4.87 -7.21 46.03
C ARG A 17 -3.88 -6.15 45.55
N VAL A 18 -3.22 -5.44 46.48
CA VAL A 18 -2.24 -4.41 46.14
C VAL A 18 -1.00 -5.00 45.44
N PHE A 19 -0.57 -6.21 45.82
CA PHE A 19 0.57 -6.88 45.21
C PHE A 19 0.28 -7.43 43.80
N VAL A 20 -0.95 -7.86 43.52
CA VAL A 20 -1.37 -8.29 42.18
C VAL A 20 -1.52 -7.08 41.24
N ASP A 21 -2.10 -5.98 41.73
CA ASP A 21 -2.25 -4.74 40.94
C ASP A 21 -0.90 -4.07 40.61
N TRP A 22 0.06 -4.13 41.54
CA TRP A 22 1.40 -3.58 41.32
C TRP A 22 2.21 -4.37 40.29
N ASN A 23 2.07 -5.70 40.27
CA ASN A 23 2.76 -6.55 39.29
C ASN A 23 2.12 -6.46 37.89
N LEU A 24 0.79 -6.28 37.77
CA LEU A 24 0.14 -6.10 36.46
C LEU A 24 0.56 -4.80 35.78
N ARG A 25 0.66 -3.68 36.53
CA ARG A 25 1.10 -2.40 35.97
C ARG A 25 2.55 -2.43 35.49
N ARG A 26 3.42 -3.19 36.17
CA ARG A 26 4.83 -3.30 35.80
C ARG A 26 5.04 -4.16 34.55
N PHE A 27 4.29 -5.25 34.41
CA PHE A 27 4.32 -6.09 33.20
C PHE A 27 3.79 -5.37 31.94
N GLY A 28 2.86 -4.41 32.09
CA GLY A 28 2.36 -3.60 30.98
C GLY A 28 3.38 -2.57 30.46
N GLN A 29 4.19 -1.97 31.35
CA GLN A 29 5.19 -0.97 30.96
C GLN A 29 6.41 -1.58 30.26
N ASP A 30 6.88 -2.75 30.68
CA ASP A 30 8.06 -3.40 30.07
C ASP A 30 7.78 -4.04 28.69
N LYS A 31 6.51 -4.13 28.28
CA LYS A 31 6.08 -4.71 26.98
C LYS A 31 5.39 -3.73 26.04
N GLY A 32 5.39 -2.43 26.35
CA GLY A 32 4.83 -1.41 25.45
C GLY A 32 3.33 -1.51 25.18
N LEU A 33 2.57 -2.19 26.04
CA LEU A 33 1.12 -2.32 25.91
C LEU A 33 0.43 -1.15 26.62
N SER A 34 0.00 -0.15 25.86
CA SER A 34 -0.87 0.91 26.37
C SER A 34 -2.27 0.34 26.62
N LEU A 35 -2.61 0.12 27.90
CA LEU A 35 -4.01 -0.11 28.29
C LEU A 35 -4.77 1.19 28.07
N ASN A 36 -5.53 1.25 26.98
CA ASN A 36 -6.37 2.38 26.66
C ASN A 36 -7.52 2.44 27.68
N SER A 37 -7.33 3.25 28.73
CA SER A 37 -8.25 3.39 29.87
C SER A 37 -9.64 3.88 29.47
N ALA A 38 -9.82 4.32 28.23
CA ALA A 38 -11.12 4.67 27.64
C ALA A 38 -12.02 3.45 27.36
N LYS A 39 -11.47 2.22 27.26
CA LYS A 39 -12.24 0.99 27.03
C LYS A 39 -12.70 0.29 28.32
N THR A 40 -12.33 0.79 29.50
CA THR A 40 -12.73 0.17 30.78
C THR A 40 -13.97 0.86 31.36
N ILE A 41 -15.06 0.87 30.58
CA ILE A 41 -16.39 1.16 31.11
C ILE A 41 -17.07 -0.20 31.29
N LEU A 42 -17.52 -0.49 32.52
CA LEU A 42 -18.30 -1.67 32.85
C LEU A 42 -19.64 -1.62 32.07
N GLY A 43 -19.61 -2.08 30.82
CA GLY A 43 -20.74 -2.23 29.93
C GLY A 43 -21.54 -3.51 30.21
N GLN A 44 -22.83 -3.47 29.89
CA GLN A 44 -23.79 -4.54 30.11
C GLN A 44 -23.36 -5.86 29.45
N VAL A 45 -23.78 -7.00 30.01
CA VAL A 45 -23.43 -8.37 29.57
C VAL A 45 -23.68 -8.61 28.07
N SER A 46 -24.61 -7.88 27.44
CA SER A 46 -24.86 -7.95 25.99
C SER A 46 -23.76 -7.33 25.13
N GLU A 47 -23.05 -6.29 25.60
CA GLU A 47 -21.95 -5.65 24.87
C GLU A 47 -20.68 -6.52 24.89
N LEU A 48 -20.47 -7.30 25.96
CA LEU A 48 -19.34 -8.23 26.08
C LEU A 48 -19.41 -9.37 25.05
N ASP A 49 -20.60 -9.87 24.74
CA ASP A 49 -20.77 -10.93 23.73
C ASP A 49 -20.59 -10.41 22.31
N VAL A 50 -20.98 -9.16 22.02
CA VAL A 50 -20.76 -8.53 20.72
C VAL A 50 -19.27 -8.25 20.52
N ALA A 51 -18.59 -7.71 21.52
CA ALA A 51 -17.15 -7.45 21.46
C ALA A 51 -16.33 -8.73 21.23
N LYS A 52 -16.68 -9.83 21.92
CA LYS A 52 -16.04 -11.13 21.71
C LYS A 52 -16.24 -11.67 20.30
N LYS A 53 -17.45 -11.55 19.74
CA LYS A 53 -17.72 -11.97 18.36
C LYS A 53 -16.91 -11.17 17.35
N VAL A 54 -16.76 -9.87 17.57
CA VAL A 54 -15.91 -9.01 16.72
C VAL A 54 -14.44 -9.43 16.81
N ASP A 55 -13.95 -9.73 18.01
CA ASP A 55 -12.58 -10.21 18.20
C ASP A 55 -12.36 -11.58 17.54
N GLU A 56 -13.34 -12.48 17.59
CA GLU A 56 -13.31 -13.78 16.91
C GLU A 56 -13.29 -13.63 15.38
N LEU A 57 -14.17 -12.78 14.82
CA LEU A 57 -14.19 -12.48 13.39
C LEU A 57 -12.86 -11.88 12.91
N LYS A 58 -12.30 -10.93 13.66
CA LYS A 58 -11.00 -10.32 13.34
C LYS A 58 -9.87 -11.35 13.42
N ALA A 59 -9.88 -12.22 14.44
CA ALA A 59 -8.89 -13.28 14.57
C ALA A 59 -8.95 -14.26 13.39
N ASP A 60 -10.15 -14.60 12.90
CA ASP A 60 -10.32 -15.47 11.75
C ASP A 60 -9.89 -14.79 10.44
N LEU A 61 -10.19 -13.50 10.26
CA LEU A 61 -9.70 -12.73 9.11
C LEU A 61 -8.17 -12.61 9.10
N LEU A 62 -7.55 -12.45 10.27
CA LEU A 62 -6.09 -12.44 10.39
C LEU A 62 -5.46 -13.81 10.09
N LYS A 63 -6.14 -14.91 10.42
CA LYS A 63 -5.70 -16.26 10.00
C LYS A 63 -5.80 -16.40 8.49
N ILE A 64 -6.93 -16.02 7.88
CA ILE A 64 -7.12 -16.05 6.43
C ILE A 64 -6.02 -15.23 5.76
N ARG A 65 -5.75 -14.00 6.25
CA ARG A 65 -4.63 -13.18 5.81
C ARG A 65 -3.31 -13.93 5.91
N ARG A 66 -2.96 -14.49 7.07
CA ARG A 66 -1.71 -15.22 7.24
C ARG A 66 -1.60 -16.38 6.25
N THR A 67 -2.67 -17.14 6.01
CA THR A 67 -2.71 -18.20 5.00
C THR A 67 -2.46 -17.66 3.59
N ILE A 68 -3.02 -16.49 3.24
CA ILE A 68 -2.75 -15.81 1.97
C ILE A 68 -1.25 -15.47 1.85
N PHE A 69 -0.63 -14.93 2.91
CA PHE A 69 0.77 -14.52 2.92
C PHE A 69 1.78 -15.68 2.99
N GLU A 70 1.46 -16.75 3.72
CA GLU A 70 2.32 -17.93 3.87
C GLU A 70 2.30 -18.81 2.61
N THR A 71 1.15 -18.93 1.95
CA THR A 71 1.01 -19.68 0.68
C THR A 71 1.69 -18.94 -0.48
N SER A 72 1.70 -17.60 -0.45
CA SER A 72 2.38 -16.76 -1.44
C SER A 72 3.88 -16.55 -1.18
N GLY A 73 4.49 -17.28 -0.23
CA GLY A 73 5.95 -17.33 -0.11
C GLY A 73 6.65 -15.98 0.09
N GLY A 74 6.08 -15.06 0.88
CA GLY A 74 6.78 -13.85 1.34
C GLY A 74 7.18 -12.83 0.26
N VAL A 75 6.89 -13.09 -1.01
CA VAL A 75 7.09 -12.18 -2.13
C VAL A 75 5.89 -12.37 -3.05
N THR A 76 5.19 -11.26 -3.30
CA THR A 76 4.13 -11.12 -4.32
C THR A 76 2.85 -11.93 -4.10
N PHE A 77 1.71 -11.24 -4.18
CA PHE A 77 0.38 -11.84 -4.36
C PHE A 77 0.24 -12.45 -5.78
N GLU A 78 1.22 -13.25 -6.19
CA GLU A 78 1.26 -13.99 -7.44
C GLU A 78 1.00 -15.46 -7.09
N GLU A 79 -0.27 -15.85 -7.11
CA GLU A 79 -0.78 -17.12 -7.66
C GLU A 79 -2.27 -17.21 -7.34
N GLU A 80 -3.06 -17.50 -8.39
CA GLU A 80 -4.49 -17.81 -8.29
C GLU A 80 -4.66 -19.13 -7.55
N GLU A 81 -4.82 -19.10 -6.23
CA GLU A 81 -5.29 -20.27 -5.50
C GLU A 81 -6.51 -19.96 -4.63
N TYR A 82 -7.49 -20.86 -4.77
CA TYR A 82 -8.81 -20.92 -4.15
C TYR A 82 -8.77 -20.49 -2.67
N TYR A 83 -9.16 -19.23 -2.39
CA TYR A 83 -9.41 -18.80 -1.03
C TYR A 83 -10.74 -19.36 -0.53
N GLU A 84 -10.82 -19.62 0.78
CA GLU A 84 -12.12 -19.73 1.45
C GLU A 84 -12.87 -18.43 1.20
N LYS A 85 -14.02 -18.53 0.51
CA LYS A 85 -14.90 -17.39 0.29
C LYS A 85 -15.27 -16.81 1.65
N LEU A 86 -15.02 -15.52 1.82
CA LEU A 86 -15.42 -14.78 3.02
C LEU A 86 -16.92 -14.99 3.25
N THR A 87 -17.29 -15.22 4.50
CA THR A 87 -18.70 -15.27 4.88
C THR A 87 -19.32 -13.88 4.73
N SER A 88 -20.63 -13.82 4.51
CA SER A 88 -21.35 -12.54 4.37
C SER A 88 -21.18 -11.63 5.60
N GLU A 89 -21.10 -12.21 6.80
CA GLU A 89 -20.85 -11.47 8.05
C GLU A 89 -19.44 -10.83 8.08
N GLN A 90 -18.43 -11.53 7.56
CA GLN A 90 -17.06 -11.00 7.47
C GLN A 90 -16.95 -9.87 6.43
N VAL A 91 -17.63 -9.99 5.30
CA VAL A 91 -17.68 -8.93 4.29
C VAL A 91 -18.37 -7.69 4.87
N GLU A 92 -19.50 -7.86 5.54
CA GLU A 92 -20.22 -6.76 6.18
C GLU A 92 -19.37 -6.09 7.27
N TYR A 93 -18.63 -6.87 8.05
CA TYR A 93 -17.67 -6.34 9.03
C TYR A 93 -16.59 -5.48 8.36
N LEU A 94 -15.95 -5.97 7.29
CA LEU A 94 -14.93 -5.22 6.56
C LEU A 94 -15.50 -3.94 5.90
N LEU A 95 -16.71 -4.00 5.35
CA LEU A 95 -17.41 -2.83 4.80
C LEU A 95 -17.83 -1.83 5.88
N ASN A 96 -18.09 -2.29 7.11
CA ASN A 96 -18.36 -1.39 8.23
C ASN A 96 -17.08 -0.74 8.74
N LEU A 97 -15.93 -1.43 8.74
CA LEU A 97 -14.63 -0.81 9.03
C LEU A 97 -14.32 0.35 8.07
N LEU A 98 -14.70 0.25 6.79
CA LEU A 98 -14.57 1.35 5.82
C LEU A 98 -15.37 2.61 6.19
N LYS A 99 -16.42 2.48 7.02
CA LYS A 99 -17.26 3.60 7.46
C LYS A 99 -16.75 4.25 8.75
N GLU A 100 -15.87 3.58 9.48
CA GLU A 100 -15.33 4.10 10.73
C GLU A 100 -14.31 5.20 10.46
N ALA A 101 -14.47 6.34 11.13
CA ALA A 101 -13.58 7.49 10.96
C ALA A 101 -12.16 7.23 11.50
N ASP A 102 -12.00 6.25 12.39
CA ASP A 102 -10.74 5.93 13.06
C ASP A 102 -10.21 4.55 12.69
N ILE A 103 -10.31 4.20 11.41
CA ILE A 103 -9.68 2.97 10.90
C ILE A 103 -8.16 3.02 11.12
N ASP A 104 -7.60 1.95 11.66
CA ASP A 104 -6.15 1.77 11.80
C ASP A 104 -5.52 1.29 10.48
N GLU A 105 -4.22 1.55 10.28
CA GLU A 105 -3.49 1.13 9.08
C GLU A 105 -3.57 -0.39 8.83
N SER A 106 -3.46 -1.20 9.90
CA SER A 106 -3.59 -2.66 9.81
C SER A 106 -4.96 -3.11 9.33
N ASP A 107 -6.01 -2.37 9.66
CA ASP A 107 -7.38 -2.70 9.28
C ASP A 107 -7.65 -2.26 7.84
N ALA A 108 -7.11 -1.11 7.43
CA ALA A 108 -7.11 -0.69 6.02
C ALA A 108 -6.36 -1.68 5.12
N GLU A 109 -5.20 -2.18 5.56
CA GLU A 109 -4.45 -3.21 4.83
C GLU A 109 -5.23 -4.52 4.72
N LEU A 110 -5.91 -4.93 5.80
CA LEU A 110 -6.76 -6.13 5.81
C LEU A 110 -7.91 -5.99 4.81
N VAL A 111 -8.56 -4.83 4.77
CA VAL A 111 -9.62 -4.53 3.80
C VAL A 111 -9.09 -4.64 2.37
N LEU A 112 -7.96 -4.01 2.05
CA LEU A 112 -7.35 -4.10 0.72
C LEU A 112 -6.94 -5.53 0.35
N ALA A 113 -6.51 -6.35 1.31
CA ALA A 113 -6.11 -7.72 1.06
C ALA A 113 -7.29 -8.67 0.78
N LEU A 114 -8.41 -8.45 1.47
CA LEU A 114 -9.54 -9.38 1.54
C LEU A 114 -10.75 -8.98 0.69
N LEU A 115 -11.04 -7.69 0.51
CA LEU A 115 -12.21 -7.21 -0.25
C LEU A 115 -11.97 -7.12 -1.76
N ARG A 116 -11.32 -8.12 -2.35
CA ARG A 116 -10.98 -8.16 -3.80
C ARG A 116 -12.22 -8.09 -4.69
N ASP A 117 -13.30 -8.77 -4.29
CA ASP A 117 -14.56 -8.82 -5.04
C ASP A 117 -15.45 -7.56 -4.88
N HIS A 118 -15.06 -6.63 -4.01
CA HIS A 118 -15.78 -5.39 -3.70
C HIS A 118 -15.01 -4.14 -4.15
N GLY A 119 -14.37 -4.23 -5.32
CA GLY A 119 -13.52 -3.18 -5.92
C GLY A 119 -14.15 -1.78 -5.90
N THR A 120 -15.42 -1.67 -6.27
CA THR A 120 -16.13 -0.38 -6.38
C THR A 120 -16.37 0.31 -5.04
N ASP A 121 -16.68 -0.45 -3.98
CA ASP A 121 -16.94 0.11 -2.65
C ASP A 121 -15.66 0.67 -2.03
N VAL A 122 -14.57 -0.08 -2.19
CA VAL A 122 -13.23 0.33 -1.73
C VAL A 122 -12.70 1.51 -2.55
N LEU A 123 -12.96 1.52 -3.87
CA LEU A 123 -12.56 2.60 -4.77
C LEU A 123 -13.03 3.98 -4.26
N SER A 124 -14.28 4.06 -3.79
CA SER A 124 -14.85 5.31 -3.26
C SER A 124 -14.11 5.90 -2.05
N ARG A 125 -13.37 5.09 -1.30
CA ARG A 125 -12.63 5.47 -0.10
C ARG A 125 -11.12 5.51 -0.29
N MET A 126 -10.62 5.13 -1.46
CA MET A 126 -9.19 4.95 -1.71
C MET A 126 -8.36 6.23 -1.54
N ASN A 127 -8.92 7.41 -1.84
CA ASN A 127 -8.23 8.68 -1.57
C ASN A 127 -7.92 8.86 -0.08
N VAL A 128 -8.84 8.48 0.80
CA VAL A 128 -8.64 8.58 2.25
C VAL A 128 -7.47 7.68 2.69
N PHE A 129 -7.33 6.51 2.07
CA PHE A 129 -6.20 5.62 2.36
C PHE A 129 -4.88 6.15 1.83
N LEU A 130 -4.85 6.70 0.62
CA LEU A 130 -3.64 7.30 0.07
C LEU A 130 -3.16 8.51 0.88
N GLU A 131 -4.08 9.33 1.38
CA GLU A 131 -3.75 10.50 2.20
C GLU A 131 -3.35 10.12 3.63
N ARG A 132 -4.08 9.21 4.28
CA ARG A 132 -3.85 8.86 5.69
C ARG A 132 -2.73 7.85 5.88
N PHE A 133 -2.53 6.94 4.91
CA PHE A 133 -1.59 5.82 5.02
C PHE A 133 -0.69 5.70 3.78
N PRO A 134 0.35 6.54 3.65
CA PRO A 134 1.27 6.50 2.51
C PRO A 134 1.92 5.13 2.26
N SER A 135 2.19 4.37 3.33
CA SER A 135 2.74 3.01 3.32
C SER A 135 1.87 1.99 2.58
N LEU A 136 0.56 2.24 2.45
CA LEU A 136 -0.36 1.33 1.77
C LEU A 136 -0.37 1.48 0.25
N SER A 137 0.43 2.39 -0.32
CA SER A 137 0.46 2.63 -1.78
C SER A 137 0.76 1.37 -2.59
N LYS A 138 1.64 0.50 -2.08
CA LYS A 138 1.91 -0.81 -2.70
C LYS A 138 0.70 -1.74 -2.62
N SER A 139 0.03 -1.80 -1.48
CA SER A 139 -1.18 -2.61 -1.30
C SER A 139 -2.31 -2.13 -2.21
N ILE A 140 -2.43 -0.80 -2.39
CA ILE A 140 -3.37 -0.17 -3.31
C ILE A 140 -3.05 -0.53 -4.77
N TYR A 141 -1.78 -0.53 -5.17
CA TYR A 141 -1.37 -1.02 -6.48
C TYR A 141 -1.81 -2.47 -6.72
N HIS A 142 -1.60 -3.36 -5.75
CA HIS A 142 -2.04 -4.75 -5.87
C HIS A 142 -3.57 -4.90 -5.90
N PHE A 143 -4.27 -4.11 -5.09
CA PHE A 143 -5.72 -4.07 -5.07
C PHE A 143 -6.31 -3.58 -6.40
N SER A 144 -5.64 -2.62 -7.04
CA SER A 144 -6.08 -2.04 -8.30
C SER A 144 -6.26 -3.08 -9.41
N LYS A 145 -5.58 -4.22 -9.35
CA LYS A 145 -5.81 -5.36 -10.26
C LYS A 145 -7.29 -5.77 -10.34
N TYR A 146 -7.99 -5.73 -9.21
CA TYR A 146 -9.38 -6.19 -9.06
C TYR A 146 -10.44 -5.10 -9.30
N VAL A 147 -10.02 -3.88 -9.65
CA VAL A 147 -10.94 -2.78 -9.95
C VAL A 147 -11.31 -2.81 -11.44
N ASP A 148 -12.57 -3.07 -11.76
CA ASP A 148 -13.04 -3.12 -13.15
C ASP A 148 -13.13 -1.72 -13.78
N ASP A 149 -13.58 -0.72 -13.02
CA ASP A 149 -13.74 0.66 -13.49
C ASP A 149 -12.40 1.41 -13.50
N ARG A 150 -11.64 1.21 -14.59
CA ARG A 150 -10.34 1.85 -14.81
C ARG A 150 -10.43 3.37 -14.97
N GLU A 151 -11.54 3.86 -15.51
CA GLU A 151 -11.70 5.29 -15.78
C GLU A 151 -11.89 6.06 -14.46
N SER A 152 -12.78 5.57 -13.59
CA SER A 152 -12.94 6.14 -12.25
C SER A 152 -11.67 6.03 -11.41
N LEU A 153 -10.91 4.93 -11.57
CA LEU A 153 -9.59 4.79 -10.93
C LEU A 153 -8.60 5.85 -11.43
N ALA A 154 -8.53 6.10 -12.74
CA ALA A 154 -7.66 7.13 -13.30
C ALA A 154 -8.01 8.52 -12.75
N SER A 155 -9.29 8.90 -12.77
CA SER A 155 -9.78 10.16 -12.18
C SER A 155 -9.45 10.29 -10.71
N LEU A 156 -9.57 9.21 -9.94
CA LEU A 156 -9.20 9.22 -8.53
C LEU A 156 -7.70 9.49 -8.35
N ILE A 157 -6.84 8.75 -9.07
CA ILE A 157 -5.38 8.89 -8.99
C ILE A 157 -4.93 10.28 -9.44
N LEU A 158 -5.47 10.81 -10.54
CA LEU A 158 -5.12 12.14 -11.03
C LEU A 158 -5.49 13.23 -10.01
N ASN A 159 -6.67 13.12 -9.41
CA ASN A 159 -7.11 14.06 -8.37
C ASN A 159 -6.22 13.97 -7.13
N PHE A 160 -5.84 12.76 -6.70
CA PHE A 160 -4.89 12.58 -5.59
C PHE A 160 -3.54 13.25 -5.88
N ILE A 161 -2.96 13.02 -7.07
CA ILE A 161 -1.66 13.60 -7.46
C ILE A 161 -1.72 15.14 -7.47
N ARG A 162 -2.83 15.71 -7.97
CA ARG A 162 -3.00 17.16 -8.06
C ARG A 162 -3.31 17.83 -6.72
N ALA A 163 -4.07 17.16 -5.87
CA ALA A 163 -4.50 17.72 -4.58
C ALA A 163 -3.45 17.51 -3.47
N GLY A 164 -2.61 16.49 -3.59
CA GLY A 164 -1.70 16.09 -2.52
C GLY A 164 -0.49 17.02 -2.39
N GLU A 165 -0.51 17.90 -1.40
CA GLU A 165 0.68 18.73 -1.06
C GLU A 165 1.83 17.90 -0.46
N ASN A 166 1.51 16.77 0.20
CA ASN A 166 2.47 15.95 0.96
C ASN A 166 2.60 14.52 0.43
N ILE A 167 2.60 14.33 -0.89
CA ILE A 167 2.81 13.00 -1.50
C ILE A 167 4.29 12.61 -1.38
N THR A 168 4.57 11.40 -0.90
CA THR A 168 5.94 10.89 -0.78
C THR A 168 6.46 10.28 -2.10
N GLU A 169 7.77 10.15 -2.23
CA GLU A 169 8.43 9.49 -3.39
C GLU A 169 7.91 8.07 -3.63
N ASP A 170 7.71 7.29 -2.55
CA ASP A 170 7.21 5.91 -2.65
C ASP A 170 5.79 5.88 -3.22
N GLN A 171 4.93 6.80 -2.80
CA GLN A 171 3.58 6.90 -3.38
C GLN A 171 3.63 7.24 -4.87
N LEU A 172 4.43 8.25 -5.26
CA LEU A 172 4.59 8.61 -6.68
C LEU A 172 5.10 7.43 -7.52
N PHE A 173 6.06 6.67 -6.98
CA PHE A 173 6.57 5.47 -7.64
C PHE A 173 5.47 4.43 -7.87
N TRP A 174 4.70 4.09 -6.83
CA TRP A 174 3.60 3.12 -6.95
C TRP A 174 2.46 3.62 -7.83
N MET A 175 2.17 4.92 -7.83
CA MET A 175 1.20 5.50 -8.76
C MET A 175 1.69 5.41 -10.21
N GLY A 176 2.99 5.60 -10.45
CA GLY A 176 3.59 5.37 -11.76
C GLY A 176 3.46 3.91 -12.21
N LYS A 177 3.69 2.96 -11.30
CA LYS A 177 3.53 1.52 -11.60
C LYS A 177 2.07 1.14 -11.86
N LEU A 178 1.15 1.63 -11.04
CA LEU A 178 -0.30 1.47 -11.21
C LEU A 178 -0.74 2.01 -12.57
N SER A 179 -0.24 3.19 -12.95
CA SER A 179 -0.56 3.81 -14.23
C SER A 179 -0.06 2.98 -15.42
N GLU A 180 1.17 2.48 -15.35
CA GLU A 180 1.76 1.59 -16.38
C GLU A 180 0.91 0.34 -16.60
N ASP A 181 0.53 -0.34 -15.53
CA ASP A 181 -0.05 -1.67 -15.63
C ASP A 181 -1.58 -1.66 -15.85
N TYR A 182 -2.27 -0.61 -15.39
CA TYR A 182 -3.75 -0.63 -15.34
C TYR A 182 -4.44 0.55 -16.02
N LEU A 183 -3.74 1.66 -16.30
CA LEU A 183 -4.38 2.91 -16.76
C LEU A 183 -4.02 3.31 -18.19
N ALA A 184 -3.25 2.51 -18.93
CA ALA A 184 -2.74 2.91 -20.26
C ALA A 184 -3.83 3.25 -21.32
N ASP A 185 -5.03 2.71 -21.15
CA ASP A 185 -6.18 2.89 -22.05
C ASP A 185 -7.19 3.94 -21.58
N THR A 186 -6.95 4.62 -20.45
CA THR A 186 -7.88 5.63 -19.89
C THR A 186 -7.65 7.00 -20.51
N SER A 187 -8.68 7.87 -20.47
CA SER A 187 -8.58 9.19 -21.08
C SER A 187 -7.60 10.12 -20.37
N GLU A 188 -7.37 9.88 -19.08
CA GLU A 188 -6.52 10.71 -18.22
C GLU A 188 -5.07 10.24 -18.15
N TYR A 189 -4.73 9.10 -18.76
CA TYR A 189 -3.41 8.48 -18.67
C TYR A 189 -2.26 9.45 -18.97
N SER A 190 -2.39 10.25 -20.03
CA SER A 190 -1.39 11.24 -20.41
C SER A 190 -1.16 12.30 -19.35
N SER A 191 -2.25 12.76 -18.71
CA SER A 191 -2.17 13.77 -17.65
C SER A 191 -1.52 13.16 -16.41
N ILE A 192 -1.86 11.93 -16.05
CA ILE A 192 -1.26 11.24 -14.91
C ILE A 192 0.25 11.11 -15.09
N LEU A 193 0.72 10.66 -16.26
CA LEU A 193 2.16 10.52 -16.52
C LEU A 193 2.92 11.84 -16.38
N LEU A 194 2.35 12.92 -16.93
CA LEU A 194 2.97 14.24 -16.86
C LEU A 194 3.03 14.76 -15.42
N GLU A 195 1.90 14.68 -14.70
CA GLU A 195 1.81 15.15 -13.31
C GLU A 195 2.75 14.36 -12.40
N LEU A 196 2.89 13.05 -12.60
CA LEU A 196 3.84 12.22 -11.83
C LEU A 196 5.30 12.60 -12.09
N TYR A 197 5.64 12.91 -13.34
CA TYR A 197 7.01 13.26 -13.71
C TYR A 197 7.40 14.67 -13.21
N GLU A 198 6.48 15.62 -13.33
CA GLU A 198 6.69 17.03 -12.98
C GLU A 198 6.36 17.35 -11.52
N HIS A 199 5.82 16.40 -10.75
CA HIS A 199 5.43 16.60 -9.36
C HIS A 199 6.57 17.24 -8.54
N PRO A 200 6.29 18.23 -7.66
CA PRO A 200 7.32 18.89 -6.86
C PRO A 200 8.16 17.95 -6.00
N ASN A 201 7.52 16.88 -5.48
CA ASN A 201 8.17 15.85 -4.68
C ASN A 201 8.76 14.69 -5.53
N ALA A 202 8.71 14.79 -6.86
CA ALA A 202 9.32 13.79 -7.73
C ALA A 202 10.85 13.84 -7.63
N THR A 203 11.43 12.67 -7.45
CA THR A 203 12.85 12.42 -7.28
C THR A 203 13.42 11.75 -8.53
N LEU A 204 14.71 11.39 -8.49
CA LEU A 204 15.33 10.59 -9.54
C LEU A 204 14.64 9.23 -9.75
N ILE A 205 14.16 8.58 -8.68
CA ILE A 205 13.59 7.23 -8.76
C ILE A 205 12.16 7.24 -9.30
N SER A 206 11.31 8.14 -8.80
CA SER A 206 9.94 8.28 -9.31
C SER A 206 9.92 8.76 -10.76
N ARG A 207 10.79 9.70 -11.15
CA ARG A 207 10.94 10.11 -12.57
C ARG A 207 11.50 8.99 -13.44
N ALA A 208 12.49 8.25 -12.94
CA ALA A 208 13.03 7.08 -13.65
C ALA A 208 11.92 6.08 -13.97
N LYS A 209 11.02 5.80 -13.01
CA LYS A 209 9.88 4.90 -13.23
C LYS A 209 9.00 5.37 -14.39
N ILE A 210 8.70 6.66 -14.51
CA ILE A 210 7.91 7.19 -15.62
C ILE A 210 8.65 7.07 -16.96
N LEU A 211 9.94 7.41 -17.00
CA LEU A 211 10.75 7.29 -18.21
C LEU A 211 10.89 5.83 -18.71
N GLU A 212 10.87 4.88 -17.78
CA GLU A 212 10.97 3.44 -18.05
C GLU A 212 9.72 2.86 -18.72
N ILE A 213 8.54 3.46 -18.56
CA ILE A 213 7.28 2.99 -19.14
C ILE A 213 7.45 2.90 -20.66
N PRO A 214 7.04 1.82 -21.35
CA PRO A 214 7.30 1.64 -22.79
C PRO A 214 6.33 2.42 -23.71
N GLU A 215 5.69 3.48 -23.21
CA GLU A 215 4.74 4.31 -23.95
C GLU A 215 5.47 5.28 -24.91
N GLN A 216 4.98 5.44 -26.15
CA GLN A 216 5.58 6.34 -27.14
C GLN A 216 4.68 7.55 -27.48
N ARG A 217 3.42 7.53 -27.03
CA ARG A 217 2.47 8.63 -27.19
C ARG A 217 2.76 9.76 -26.20
N PHE A 218 1.97 10.83 -26.28
CA PHE A 218 1.87 11.90 -25.26
C PHE A 218 3.17 12.65 -24.94
N GLY A 219 4.12 12.73 -25.89
CA GLY A 219 5.38 13.46 -25.68
C GLY A 219 6.47 12.67 -24.95
N MET A 220 6.23 11.37 -24.68
CA MET A 220 7.18 10.52 -23.96
C MET A 220 8.50 10.30 -24.72
N ILE A 221 8.48 10.40 -26.05
CA ILE A 221 9.70 10.29 -26.87
C ILE A 221 10.61 11.48 -26.58
N GLU A 222 10.07 12.69 -26.68
CA GLU A 222 10.77 13.96 -26.47
C GLU A 222 11.34 14.04 -25.05
N LEU A 223 10.55 13.62 -24.06
CA LEU A 223 10.96 13.57 -22.66
C LEU A 223 12.17 12.66 -22.44
N ARG A 224 12.22 11.50 -23.11
CA ARG A 224 13.37 10.58 -23.04
C ARG A 224 14.56 11.10 -23.83
N GLU A 225 14.34 11.75 -24.97
CA GLU A 225 15.43 12.30 -25.78
C GLU A 225 16.23 13.36 -25.04
N GLU A 226 15.60 14.16 -24.18
CA GLU A 226 16.30 15.11 -23.31
C GLU A 226 17.39 14.43 -22.49
N HIS A 227 17.07 13.29 -21.87
CA HIS A 227 18.03 12.54 -21.05
C HIS A 227 19.06 11.79 -21.90
N LEU A 228 18.64 11.18 -23.01
CA LEU A 228 19.51 10.37 -23.86
C LEU A 228 20.57 11.19 -24.60
N ARG A 229 20.24 12.43 -24.99
CA ARG A 229 21.18 13.33 -25.70
C ARG A 229 22.27 13.89 -24.80
N THR A 230 22.03 14.00 -23.49
CA THR A 230 23.04 14.56 -22.55
C THR A 230 24.26 13.65 -22.37
N GLY A 231 24.16 12.38 -22.75
CA GLY A 231 25.25 11.40 -22.58
C GLY A 231 25.56 11.09 -21.12
N LYS A 232 24.65 11.40 -20.18
CA LYS A 232 24.80 11.03 -18.77
C LYS A 232 24.65 9.52 -18.59
N SER A 233 25.27 9.01 -17.54
CA SER A 233 25.18 7.61 -17.11
C SER A 233 24.55 7.56 -15.72
N ASP A 234 23.26 7.86 -15.66
CA ASP A 234 22.47 7.94 -14.44
C ASP A 234 21.12 7.22 -14.61
N TRP A 235 20.36 7.12 -13.52
CA TRP A 235 19.07 6.42 -13.49
C TRP A 235 18.07 6.94 -14.53
N LEU A 236 18.06 8.25 -14.79
CA LEU A 236 17.14 8.85 -15.76
C LEU A 236 17.52 8.47 -17.20
N ALA A 237 18.81 8.55 -17.55
CA ALA A 237 19.28 8.17 -18.89
C ALA A 237 19.09 6.66 -19.14
N TRP A 238 19.34 5.81 -18.14
CA TRP A 238 19.13 4.37 -18.25
C TRP A 238 17.65 4.01 -18.38
N SER A 239 16.79 4.62 -17.57
CA SER A 239 15.34 4.37 -17.63
C SER A 239 14.75 4.90 -18.93
N ALA A 240 15.20 6.06 -19.40
CA ALA A 240 14.85 6.58 -20.72
C ALA A 240 15.26 5.60 -21.84
N ALA A 241 16.47 5.03 -21.77
CA ALA A 241 16.88 4.02 -22.75
C ALA A 241 15.96 2.80 -22.72
N VAL A 242 15.61 2.32 -21.52
CA VAL A 242 14.70 1.19 -21.32
C VAL A 242 13.28 1.47 -21.83
N GLY A 243 12.77 2.69 -21.65
CA GLY A 243 11.45 3.10 -22.16
C GLY A 243 11.37 3.16 -23.69
N THR A 244 12.49 3.25 -24.41
CA THR A 244 12.49 3.16 -25.88
C THR A 244 12.20 1.76 -26.41
N ARG A 245 12.07 0.74 -25.55
CA ARG A 245 11.76 -0.64 -25.98
C ARG A 245 10.43 -0.77 -26.74
N GLY A 246 9.48 0.14 -26.49
CA GLY A 246 8.20 0.19 -27.21
C GLY A 246 8.27 0.86 -28.59
N ALA A 247 9.41 1.47 -28.95
CA ALA A 247 9.59 2.10 -30.26
C ALA A 247 9.97 1.06 -31.34
N THR A 248 9.78 1.44 -32.60
CA THR A 248 10.22 0.62 -33.74
C THR A 248 11.73 0.40 -33.71
N ALA A 249 12.20 -0.77 -34.17
CA ALA A 249 13.63 -1.12 -34.16
C ALA A 249 14.52 -0.04 -34.80
N ILE A 250 14.07 0.59 -35.89
CA ILE A 250 14.82 1.66 -36.58
C ILE A 250 14.96 2.89 -35.67
N SER A 251 13.85 3.39 -35.12
CA SER A 251 13.84 4.56 -34.23
C SER A 251 14.65 4.31 -32.97
N ARG A 252 14.42 3.17 -32.31
CA ARG A 252 15.15 2.72 -31.12
C ARG A 252 16.65 2.65 -31.35
N ASN A 253 17.09 2.03 -32.45
CA ASN A 253 18.51 1.91 -32.79
C ASN A 253 19.14 3.28 -33.10
N HIS A 254 18.42 4.17 -33.77
CA HIS A 254 18.89 5.52 -34.05
C HIS A 254 19.12 6.30 -32.74
N THR A 255 18.12 6.33 -31.85
CA THR A 255 18.19 7.05 -30.58
C THR A 255 19.29 6.50 -29.67
N LEU A 256 19.43 5.18 -29.56
CA LEU A 256 20.40 4.55 -28.65
C LEU A 256 21.84 4.58 -29.16
N THR A 257 22.08 4.92 -30.43
CA THR A 257 23.44 4.95 -31.01
C THR A 257 24.33 5.97 -30.31
N TYR A 258 23.82 7.16 -30.01
CA TYR A 258 24.59 8.20 -29.31
C TYR A 258 24.73 7.88 -27.82
N PHE A 259 23.64 7.47 -27.17
CA PHE A 259 23.62 7.06 -25.76
C PHE A 259 24.67 5.96 -25.46
N SER A 260 24.75 4.93 -26.31
CA SER A 260 25.65 3.78 -26.13
C SER A 260 27.14 4.15 -26.22
N LYS A 261 27.48 5.30 -26.82
CA LYS A 261 28.87 5.76 -26.94
C LYS A 261 29.36 6.52 -25.70
N ALA A 262 28.45 6.94 -24.82
CA ALA A 262 28.79 7.82 -23.71
C ALA A 262 29.54 7.10 -22.56
N SER A 263 29.22 5.82 -22.29
CA SER A 263 29.93 5.03 -21.28
C SER A 263 29.81 3.52 -21.53
N PRO A 264 30.67 2.68 -20.92
CA PRO A 264 30.55 1.23 -21.00
C PRO A 264 29.21 0.72 -20.45
N MET A 265 28.66 1.34 -19.39
CA MET A 265 27.37 0.94 -18.82
C MET A 265 26.23 1.26 -19.79
N ASN A 266 26.22 2.47 -20.37
CA ASN A 266 25.22 2.85 -21.37
C ASN A 266 25.29 1.95 -22.60
N LYS A 267 26.49 1.52 -23.00
CA LYS A 267 26.67 0.55 -24.07
C LYS A 267 25.98 -0.77 -23.76
N ILE A 268 26.17 -1.34 -22.56
CA ILE A 268 25.54 -2.60 -22.16
C ILE A 268 24.01 -2.47 -22.21
N ILE A 269 23.47 -1.41 -21.60
CA ILE A 269 22.02 -1.18 -21.58
C ILE A 269 21.48 -0.97 -23.01
N GLY A 270 22.16 -0.15 -23.80
CA GLY A 270 21.79 0.10 -25.20
C GLY A 270 21.85 -1.17 -26.04
N ASP A 271 22.87 -2.02 -25.88
CA ASP A 271 22.99 -3.30 -26.58
C ASP A 271 21.84 -4.24 -26.21
N CYS A 272 21.49 -4.35 -24.92
CA CYS A 272 20.36 -5.16 -24.45
C CYS A 272 19.01 -4.67 -24.97
N ILE A 273 18.76 -3.36 -25.02
CA ILE A 273 17.49 -2.83 -25.53
C ILE A 273 17.40 -2.98 -27.05
N ARG A 274 18.51 -2.80 -27.78
CA ARG A 274 18.53 -2.94 -29.24
C ARG A 274 18.31 -4.38 -29.71
N SER A 275 18.72 -5.37 -28.91
CA SER A 275 18.56 -6.79 -29.21
C SER A 275 17.14 -7.32 -28.98
N LEU A 276 16.26 -6.55 -28.33
CA LEU A 276 14.85 -6.88 -28.22
C LEU A 276 14.19 -6.92 -29.62
N PRO A 277 13.18 -7.77 -29.83
CA PRO A 277 12.44 -7.81 -31.08
C PRO A 277 11.77 -6.47 -31.44
#